data_AF-A0A1C5AE01-F1
#
_entry.id   AF-A0A1C5AE01-F1
#
_cell.length_a   1.000
_cell.length_b   1.000
_cell.length_c   1.000
_cell.angle_alpha   90.00
_cell.angle_beta   90.00
_cell.angle_gamma   90.00
#
_symmetry.space_group_name_H-M   'P 1'
#
loop_
_entity.id
_entity.type
_entity.pdbx_description
1 polymer ?
#
loop_
_entity_poly.entity_id
_entity_poly.type
_entity_poly.pdbx_seq_one_letter_code
_entity_poly.pdbx_strand_id
1 'polypeptide(L)'
;MREDLHFVDRLHRDLGGVRWAEPEEIRARARRRSRRTAALAATAVLAVLSGSGYLAAARSGTPGPPASPVAAVPASTATAGSAEIPWEAMLSARDVRLKTDVQISEAGLGEAVRVDPVLEACGRERGVPSAAAATSRYSRSQTLLRPAVDGAAPPVLTQDVYRIDPAQGRLLFGTVALLLDACARWEISGSGQLGGGTVPTVTQHRWERSVTGFAGDESVLLRHVSLAPVSVADGRTLAELPPVEATMVVRVGDLVTVITTGPDTLQADGIRPGPGLSRADLEKLGRTAAGRLCVAANPRC
;
A
#
# COMPACT_ATOMS: atom_id res chain seq x y z
N MET A 1 32.77 23.45 -0.23
CA MET A 1 33.38 22.28 0.45
C MET A 1 33.77 22.50 1.92
N ARG A 2 33.99 23.74 2.41
CA ARG A 2 34.20 24.00 3.87
C ARG A 2 32.90 24.13 4.67
N GLU A 3 31.77 24.39 4.00
CA GLU A 3 30.46 24.60 4.64
C GLU A 3 29.77 23.29 5.05
N ASP A 4 30.06 22.18 4.35
CA ASP A 4 29.43 20.86 4.61
C ASP A 4 29.89 20.22 5.93
N LEU A 5 31.14 20.44 6.33
CA LEU A 5 31.68 19.91 7.58
C LEU A 5 31.01 20.56 8.81
N HIS A 6 30.62 21.84 8.70
CA HIS A 6 29.94 22.55 9.78
C HIS A 6 28.49 22.06 10.00
N PHE A 7 27.84 21.55 8.95
CA PHE A 7 26.50 20.98 9.06
C PHE A 7 26.54 19.61 9.75
N VAL A 8 27.48 18.74 9.36
CA VAL A 8 27.64 17.41 9.96
C VAL A 8 27.96 17.51 11.45
N ASP A 9 28.87 18.41 11.84
CA ASP A 9 29.21 18.62 13.25
C ASP A 9 28.04 19.17 14.08
N ARG A 10 27.22 20.04 13.48
CA ARG A 10 26.04 20.59 14.14
C ARG A 10 24.98 19.51 14.31
N LEU A 11 24.73 18.72 13.26
CA LEU A 11 23.80 17.60 13.30
C LEU A 11 24.23 16.52 14.31
N HIS A 12 25.52 16.21 14.39
CA HIS A 12 26.03 15.22 15.34
C HIS A 12 25.89 15.71 16.79
N ARG A 13 26.13 17.00 17.03
CA ARG A 13 25.92 17.64 18.33
C ARG A 13 24.45 17.67 18.73
N ASP A 14 23.57 18.01 17.79
CA ASP A 14 22.13 18.08 18.03
C ASP A 14 21.54 16.69 18.28
N LEU A 15 21.97 15.67 17.53
CA LEU A 15 21.55 14.28 17.73
C LEU A 15 22.14 13.67 19.01
N GLY A 16 23.35 14.03 19.40
CA GLY A 16 23.97 13.58 20.65
C GLY A 16 23.23 14.03 21.91
N GLY A 17 22.47 15.15 21.82
CA GLY A 17 21.62 15.64 22.90
C GLY A 17 20.22 14.99 22.93
N VAL A 18 19.81 14.26 21.89
CA VAL A 18 18.50 13.61 21.84
C VAL A 18 18.53 12.35 22.66
N ARG A 19 17.95 12.42 23.86
CA ARG A 19 17.66 11.23 24.66
C ARG A 19 16.48 10.49 24.04
N TRP A 20 16.77 9.50 23.21
CA TRP A 20 15.77 8.55 22.75
C TRP A 20 15.13 7.87 23.96
N ALA A 21 13.81 7.83 24.00
CA ALA A 21 13.10 7.14 25.06
C ALA A 21 13.45 5.66 25.00
N GLU A 22 13.83 5.08 26.13
CA GLU A 22 14.14 3.66 26.20
C GLU A 22 12.90 2.84 25.78
N PRO A 23 13.07 1.64 25.18
CA PRO A 23 11.96 0.81 24.74
C PRO A 23 10.90 0.58 25.83
N GLU A 24 11.32 0.52 27.09
CA GLU A 24 10.42 0.39 28.24
C GLU A 24 9.57 1.65 28.49
N GLU A 25 10.14 2.84 28.32
CA GLU A 25 9.43 4.11 28.41
C GLU A 25 8.39 4.24 27.29
N ILE A 26 8.74 3.84 26.08
CA ILE A 26 7.83 3.80 24.92
C ILE A 26 6.65 2.85 25.21
N ARG A 27 6.93 1.62 25.69
CA ARG A 27 5.90 0.64 26.05
C ARG A 27 5.02 1.12 27.20
N ALA A 28 5.59 1.79 28.21
CA ALA A 28 4.84 2.33 29.34
C ALA A 28 3.91 3.49 28.90
N ARG A 29 4.38 4.35 28.00
CA ARG A 29 3.60 5.46 27.43
C ARG A 29 2.46 4.95 26.55
N ALA A 30 2.71 3.92 25.74
CA ALA A 30 1.68 3.24 24.94
C ALA A 30 0.60 2.60 25.83
N ARG A 31 0.99 1.89 26.90
CA ARG A 31 0.04 1.31 27.88
C ARG A 31 -0.82 2.37 28.57
N ARG A 32 -0.26 3.54 28.92
CA ARG A 32 -1.03 4.65 29.52
C ARG A 32 -2.04 5.25 28.54
N ARG A 33 -1.70 5.40 27.25
CA ARG A 33 -2.64 5.86 26.22
C ARG A 33 -3.78 4.87 26.02
N SER A 34 -3.48 3.58 25.89
CA SER A 34 -4.48 2.51 25.75
C SER A 34 -5.46 2.47 26.94
N ARG A 35 -4.97 2.62 28.17
CA ARG A 35 -5.84 2.70 29.36
C ARG A 35 -6.77 3.92 29.36
N ARG A 36 -6.29 5.07 28.85
CA ARG A 36 -7.11 6.28 28.75
C ARG A 36 -8.19 6.17 27.67
N THR A 37 -7.87 5.58 26.51
CA THR A 37 -8.88 5.33 25.46
C THR A 37 -9.90 4.29 25.90
N ALA A 38 -9.49 3.22 26.60
CA ALA A 38 -10.43 2.24 27.14
C ALA A 38 -11.41 2.85 28.17
N ALA A 39 -10.94 3.74 29.03
CA ALA A 39 -11.79 4.44 30.00
C ALA A 39 -12.79 5.40 29.34
N LEU A 40 -12.37 6.10 28.26
CA LEU A 40 -13.26 6.99 27.49
C LEU A 40 -14.31 6.20 26.69
N ALA A 41 -13.96 5.04 26.15
CA ALA A 41 -14.92 4.16 25.46
C ALA A 41 -15.96 3.60 26.44
N ALA A 42 -15.54 3.19 27.65
CA ALA A 42 -16.45 2.68 28.67
C ALA A 42 -17.45 3.74 29.15
N THR A 43 -17.03 5.00 29.27
CA THR A 43 -17.93 6.10 29.67
C THR A 43 -18.92 6.48 28.57
N ALA A 44 -18.53 6.40 27.29
CA ALA A 44 -19.46 6.61 26.17
C ALA A 44 -20.56 5.53 26.11
N VAL A 45 -20.21 4.26 26.36
CA VAL A 45 -21.19 3.16 26.39
C VAL A 45 -22.16 3.30 27.57
N LEU A 46 -21.69 3.72 28.75
CA LEU A 46 -22.54 3.98 29.91
C LEU A 46 -23.51 5.16 29.68
N ALA A 47 -23.10 6.20 28.96
CA ALA A 47 -23.96 7.33 28.62
C ALA A 47 -25.06 6.95 27.61
N VAL A 48 -24.76 6.06 26.64
CA VAL A 48 -25.75 5.58 25.66
C VAL A 48 -26.77 4.64 26.31
N LEU A 49 -26.37 3.82 27.29
CA LEU A 49 -27.28 2.91 28.00
C LEU A 49 -28.16 3.61 29.04
N SER A 50 -27.79 4.79 29.53
CA SER A 50 -28.60 5.59 30.47
C SER A 50 -29.52 6.61 29.79
N GLY A 51 -29.31 6.91 28.50
CA GLY A 51 -30.13 7.84 27.72
C GLY A 51 -31.45 7.29 27.19
N SER A 52 -31.66 5.97 27.18
CA SER A 52 -32.86 5.32 26.60
C SER A 52 -34.04 5.13 27.59
N GLY A 53 -33.94 5.70 28.81
CA GLY A 53 -34.94 5.52 29.87
C GLY A 53 -36.04 6.58 30.01
N TYR A 54 -36.03 7.67 29.23
CA TYR A 54 -36.94 8.81 29.46
C TYR A 54 -37.75 9.24 28.24
N LEU A 55 -38.53 8.32 27.64
CA LEU A 55 -39.66 8.69 26.77
C LEU A 55 -40.84 7.71 26.97
N ALA A 56 -41.38 7.64 28.18
CA ALA A 56 -42.65 6.97 28.44
C ALA A 56 -43.39 7.66 29.61
N ALA A 57 -43.99 8.82 29.35
CA ALA A 57 -45.03 9.36 30.24
C ALA A 57 -45.90 10.41 29.52
N ALA A 58 -46.88 9.96 28.74
CA ALA A 58 -48.18 10.63 28.59
C ALA A 58 -49.07 9.89 27.57
N ARG A 59 -49.89 8.94 28.04
CA ARG A 59 -51.32 8.83 27.66
C ARG A 59 -52.00 7.73 28.47
N SER A 60 -52.96 8.16 29.27
CA SER A 60 -53.88 7.34 30.03
C SER A 60 -54.87 6.61 29.12
N GLY A 61 -55.21 5.37 29.51
CA GLY A 61 -56.50 4.76 29.21
C GLY A 61 -56.49 3.63 28.18
N THR A 62 -56.61 2.39 28.67
CA THR A 62 -57.50 1.28 28.23
C THR A 62 -56.81 -0.08 28.47
N PRO A 63 -57.43 -1.07 29.15
CA PRO A 63 -56.84 -2.40 29.33
C PRO A 63 -57.05 -3.26 28.07
N GLY A 64 -55.97 -3.71 27.44
CA GLY A 64 -55.95 -4.67 26.32
C GLY A 64 -55.29 -6.01 26.72
N PRO A 65 -55.63 -7.12 26.05
CA PRO A 65 -55.37 -8.50 26.51
C PRO A 65 -53.89 -8.93 26.42
N PRO A 66 -53.49 -10.03 27.10
CA PRO A 66 -52.07 -10.37 27.29
C PRO A 66 -51.37 -10.73 25.97
N ALA A 67 -50.22 -10.09 25.74
CA ALA A 67 -49.35 -10.34 24.60
C ALA A 67 -48.63 -11.71 24.71
N SER A 68 -48.60 -12.43 23.59
CA SER A 68 -47.86 -13.67 23.39
C SER A 68 -46.35 -13.48 23.57
N PRO A 69 -45.61 -14.53 24.00
CA PRO A 69 -44.16 -14.45 24.18
C PRO A 69 -43.46 -14.26 22.83
N VAL A 70 -42.65 -13.20 22.74
CA VAL A 70 -41.74 -12.94 21.62
C VAL A 70 -40.70 -14.06 21.58
N ALA A 71 -40.73 -14.85 20.51
CA ALA A 71 -39.71 -15.83 20.22
C ALA A 71 -38.36 -15.14 20.08
N ALA A 72 -37.39 -15.58 20.88
CA ALA A 72 -35.99 -15.17 20.75
C ALA A 72 -35.50 -15.59 19.36
N VAL A 73 -35.24 -14.61 18.50
CA VAL A 73 -34.52 -14.83 17.24
C VAL A 73 -33.13 -15.34 17.61
N PRO A 74 -32.69 -16.52 17.14
CA PRO A 74 -31.33 -16.97 17.40
C PRO A 74 -30.40 -15.95 16.74
N ALA A 75 -29.53 -15.34 17.56
CA ALA A 75 -28.44 -14.54 17.04
C ALA A 75 -27.64 -15.43 16.10
N SER A 76 -27.74 -15.15 14.79
CA SER A 76 -26.84 -15.75 13.81
C SER A 76 -25.43 -15.50 14.30
N THR A 77 -24.75 -16.56 14.70
CA THR A 77 -23.30 -16.64 14.74
C THR A 77 -22.83 -16.55 13.29
N ALA A 78 -22.94 -15.36 12.71
CA ALA A 78 -22.14 -14.97 11.57
C ALA A 78 -20.71 -15.18 12.04
N THR A 79 -20.10 -16.25 11.54
CA THR A 79 -18.71 -16.59 11.78
C THR A 79 -17.95 -15.31 11.46
N ALA A 80 -17.39 -14.66 12.47
CA ALA A 80 -16.64 -13.44 12.29
C ALA A 80 -15.48 -13.80 11.36
N GLY A 81 -15.67 -13.58 10.06
CA GLY A 81 -14.67 -13.85 9.05
C GLY A 81 -13.41 -13.13 9.48
N SER A 82 -12.28 -13.85 9.48
CA SER A 82 -10.98 -13.33 9.91
C SER A 82 -10.80 -11.91 9.35
N ALA A 83 -10.98 -10.91 10.22
CA ALA A 83 -10.96 -9.52 9.80
C ALA A 83 -9.56 -9.16 9.28
N GLU A 84 -8.55 -9.78 9.91
CA GLU A 84 -7.15 -9.68 9.55
C GLU A 84 -6.80 -10.44 8.25
N ILE A 85 -5.81 -9.91 7.54
CA ILE A 85 -5.19 -10.57 6.39
C ILE A 85 -4.14 -11.56 6.91
N PRO A 86 -4.32 -12.88 6.70
CA PRO A 86 -3.42 -13.89 7.21
C PRO A 86 -2.11 -13.93 6.39
N TRP A 87 -1.05 -14.50 6.96
CA TRP A 87 0.26 -14.57 6.29
C TRP A 87 0.26 -15.44 5.04
N GLU A 88 -0.58 -16.46 5.01
CA GLU A 88 -0.73 -17.38 3.90
C GLU A 88 -1.25 -16.69 2.63
N ALA A 89 -1.90 -15.54 2.79
CA ALA A 89 -2.35 -14.66 1.70
C ALA A 89 -1.19 -13.89 1.03
N MET A 90 -0.04 -13.81 1.70
CA MET A 90 1.15 -13.12 1.18
C MET A 90 2.04 -14.07 0.38
N LEU A 91 2.73 -13.53 -0.61
CA LEU A 91 3.74 -14.22 -1.41
C LEU A 91 4.95 -14.56 -0.52
N SER A 92 5.48 -15.77 -0.72
CA SER A 92 6.70 -16.23 -0.07
C SER A 92 7.89 -16.16 -1.01
N ALA A 93 9.10 -16.27 -0.46
CA ALA A 93 10.33 -16.40 -1.24
C ALA A 93 10.27 -17.49 -2.33
N ARG A 94 9.52 -18.57 -2.10
CA ARG A 94 9.38 -19.70 -3.04
C ARG A 94 8.50 -19.38 -4.26
N ASP A 95 7.66 -18.36 -4.14
CA ASP A 95 6.77 -17.94 -5.23
C ASP A 95 7.51 -17.07 -6.26
N VAL A 96 8.71 -16.58 -5.90
CA VAL A 96 9.54 -15.71 -6.72
C VAL A 96 10.72 -16.50 -7.26
N ARG A 97 10.98 -16.40 -8.57
CA ARG A 97 12.10 -17.11 -9.23
C ARG A 97 13.48 -16.56 -8.89
N LEU A 98 13.53 -15.44 -8.18
CA LEU A 98 14.76 -14.76 -7.79
C LEU A 98 15.12 -15.14 -6.35
N LYS A 99 16.43 -15.25 -6.10
CA LYS A 99 16.94 -15.55 -4.76
C LYS A 99 16.60 -14.39 -3.82
N THR A 100 15.88 -14.70 -2.75
CA THR A 100 15.52 -13.79 -1.67
C THR A 100 15.85 -14.47 -0.34
N ASP A 101 16.34 -13.70 0.62
CA ASP A 101 16.81 -14.22 1.92
C ASP A 101 16.29 -13.41 3.11
N VAL A 102 15.95 -12.14 2.89
CA VAL A 102 15.36 -11.26 3.91
C VAL A 102 13.92 -10.90 3.54
N GLN A 103 13.05 -11.01 4.54
CA GLN A 103 11.65 -10.61 4.46
C GLN A 103 11.38 -9.54 5.53
N ILE A 104 10.89 -8.39 5.10
CA ILE A 104 10.40 -7.32 5.98
C ILE A 104 8.88 -7.27 5.85
N SER A 105 8.19 -6.97 6.94
CA SER A 105 6.74 -7.03 6.95
C SER A 105 6.10 -6.08 7.94
N GLU A 106 4.95 -5.56 7.56
CA GLU A 106 4.19 -4.59 8.34
C GLU A 106 2.69 -4.89 8.26
N ALA A 107 1.93 -4.44 9.25
CA ALA A 107 0.48 -4.53 9.27
C ALA A 107 -0.10 -3.16 9.63
N GLY A 108 -1.20 -2.79 8.98
CA GLY A 108 -1.84 -1.49 9.12
C GLY A 108 -3.37 -1.58 9.20
N LEU A 109 -3.98 -0.47 9.60
CA LEU A 109 -5.44 -0.27 9.69
C LEU A 109 -5.77 1.08 9.08
N GLY A 110 -6.81 1.16 8.25
CA GLY A 110 -7.19 2.45 7.67
C GLY A 110 -6.22 2.96 6.60
N GLU A 111 -5.35 2.12 6.06
CA GLU A 111 -4.35 2.54 5.06
C GLU A 111 -5.02 2.78 3.71
N ALA A 112 -4.61 3.85 3.01
CA ALA A 112 -5.02 4.08 1.64
C ALA A 112 -4.39 3.04 0.69
N VAL A 113 -5.13 2.62 -0.33
CA VAL A 113 -4.58 1.76 -1.38
C VAL A 113 -3.62 2.58 -2.24
N ARG A 114 -2.34 2.21 -2.25
CA ARG A 114 -1.30 2.88 -3.03
C ARG A 114 -0.95 2.01 -4.23
N VAL A 115 -1.09 2.54 -5.45
CA VAL A 115 -0.78 1.77 -6.67
C VAL A 115 0.64 2.06 -7.12
N ASP A 116 0.91 3.32 -7.46
CA ASP A 116 2.21 3.79 -7.90
C ASP A 116 2.33 5.27 -7.47
N PRO A 117 3.23 5.62 -6.55
CA PRO A 117 3.32 6.97 -6.03
C PRO A 117 3.60 8.05 -7.08
N VAL A 118 4.33 7.69 -8.15
CA VAL A 118 4.69 8.62 -9.24
C VAL A 118 3.49 8.81 -10.18
N LEU A 119 2.77 7.74 -10.50
CA LEU A 119 1.51 7.80 -11.25
C LEU A 119 0.45 8.63 -10.50
N GLU A 120 0.33 8.41 -9.18
CA GLU A 120 -0.57 9.19 -8.33
C GLU A 120 -0.17 10.67 -8.26
N ALA A 121 1.13 10.98 -8.26
CA ALA A 121 1.62 12.34 -8.33
C ALA A 121 1.24 13.03 -9.64
N CYS A 122 1.44 12.36 -10.78
CA CYS A 122 0.96 12.84 -12.06
C CYS A 122 -0.56 13.07 -12.05
N GLY A 123 -1.33 12.10 -11.53
CA GLY A 123 -2.79 12.20 -11.44
C GLY A 123 -3.25 13.44 -10.69
N ARG A 124 -2.63 13.74 -9.55
CA ARG A 124 -2.90 14.97 -8.78
C ARG A 124 -2.64 16.23 -9.60
N GLU A 125 -1.51 16.30 -10.30
CA GLU A 125 -1.18 17.44 -11.17
C GLU A 125 -2.20 17.60 -12.32
N ARG A 126 -2.69 16.47 -12.85
CA ARG A 126 -3.67 16.42 -13.94
C ARG A 126 -5.13 16.53 -13.47
N GLY A 127 -5.39 16.68 -12.17
CA GLY A 127 -6.74 16.75 -11.62
C GLY A 127 -7.53 15.43 -11.69
N VAL A 128 -6.84 14.30 -11.82
CA VAL A 128 -7.44 12.96 -11.84
C VAL A 128 -7.67 12.46 -10.41
N PRO A 129 -8.81 11.83 -10.11
CA PRO A 129 -9.04 11.21 -8.81
C PRO A 129 -7.93 10.22 -8.44
N SER A 130 -7.54 10.20 -7.16
CA SER A 130 -6.51 9.28 -6.67
C SER A 130 -7.09 7.89 -6.38
N ALA A 131 -6.31 6.84 -6.70
CA ALA A 131 -6.57 5.48 -6.25
C ALA A 131 -6.60 5.38 -4.71
N ALA A 132 -5.85 6.25 -4.02
CA ALA A 132 -5.79 6.37 -2.57
C ALA A 132 -7.12 6.81 -1.92
N ALA A 133 -8.14 7.16 -2.70
CA ALA A 133 -9.50 7.34 -2.19
C ALA A 133 -10.09 6.04 -1.63
N ALA A 134 -9.63 4.87 -2.09
CA ALA A 134 -9.98 3.60 -1.48
C ALA A 134 -9.19 3.43 -0.17
N THR A 135 -9.91 3.19 0.93
CA THR A 135 -9.31 3.00 2.26
C THR A 135 -9.53 1.58 2.74
N SER A 136 -8.46 0.95 3.20
CA SER A 136 -8.51 -0.40 3.75
C SER A 136 -9.02 -0.43 5.18
N ARG A 137 -9.75 -1.48 5.52
CA ARG A 137 -10.05 -1.81 6.92
C ARG A 137 -8.81 -2.41 7.59
N TYR A 138 -8.10 -3.26 6.85
CA TYR A 138 -6.85 -3.91 7.24
C TYR A 138 -5.89 -3.91 6.06
N SER A 139 -4.61 -3.73 6.34
CA SER A 139 -3.56 -3.89 5.36
C SER A 139 -2.42 -4.74 5.92
N ARG A 140 -1.69 -5.38 5.02
CA ARG A 140 -0.46 -6.10 5.33
C ARG A 140 0.53 -5.88 4.18
N SER A 141 1.75 -5.51 4.54
CA SER A 141 2.85 -5.28 3.59
C SER A 141 3.94 -6.32 3.81
N GLN A 142 4.57 -6.74 2.72
CA GLN A 142 5.74 -7.60 2.74
C GLN A 142 6.72 -7.18 1.65
N THR A 143 7.97 -6.97 2.03
CA THR A 143 9.07 -6.74 1.10
C THR A 143 10.02 -7.94 1.13
N LEU A 144 10.30 -8.51 -0.04
CA LEU A 144 11.33 -9.53 -0.23
C LEU A 144 12.59 -8.86 -0.77
N LEU A 145 13.72 -9.05 -0.11
CA LEU A 145 15.00 -8.45 -0.49
C LEU A 145 15.95 -9.50 -1.08
N ARG A 146 16.87 -9.05 -1.94
CA ARG A 146 18.01 -9.87 -2.39
C ARG A 146 19.01 -10.03 -1.25
N PRO A 147 19.84 -11.08 -1.29
CA PRO A 147 20.99 -11.15 -0.40
C PRO A 147 21.88 -9.93 -0.54
N ALA A 148 22.23 -9.33 0.60
CA ALA A 148 23.21 -8.27 0.65
C ALA A 148 24.58 -8.84 0.27
N VAL A 149 25.17 -8.31 -0.80
CA VAL A 149 26.55 -8.64 -1.19
C VAL A 149 27.52 -7.64 -0.56
N ASP A 150 27.20 -6.35 -0.60
CA ASP A 150 27.88 -5.27 0.13
C ASP A 150 26.90 -4.11 0.37
N GLY A 151 26.50 -3.87 1.62
CA GLY A 151 25.58 -2.78 1.98
C GLY A 151 24.11 -3.21 2.09
N ALA A 152 23.19 -2.30 1.72
CA ALA A 152 21.76 -2.52 1.88
C ALA A 152 21.23 -3.53 0.84
N ALA A 153 20.48 -4.52 1.33
CA ALA A 153 19.80 -5.51 0.49
C ALA A 153 18.72 -4.82 -0.38
N PRO A 154 18.84 -4.82 -1.72
CA PRO A 154 17.86 -4.18 -2.59
C PRO A 154 16.56 -4.98 -2.61
N PRO A 155 15.39 -4.32 -2.75
CA PRO A 155 14.13 -5.03 -2.86
C PRO A 155 14.03 -5.78 -4.18
N VAL A 156 13.51 -6.99 -4.13
CA VAL A 156 13.06 -7.76 -5.30
C VAL A 156 11.62 -7.41 -5.60
N LEU A 157 10.77 -7.46 -4.58
CA LEU A 157 9.38 -7.05 -4.69
C LEU A 157 8.83 -6.59 -3.35
N THR A 158 7.87 -5.69 -3.41
CA THR A 158 7.01 -5.31 -2.31
C THR A 158 5.59 -5.73 -2.66
N GLN A 159 4.93 -6.45 -1.77
CA GLN A 159 3.52 -6.79 -1.87
C GLN A 159 2.77 -6.10 -0.74
N ASP A 160 1.84 -5.24 -1.10
CA ASP A 160 0.80 -4.73 -0.21
C ASP A 160 -0.50 -5.49 -0.45
N VAL A 161 -1.19 -5.88 0.60
CA VAL A 161 -2.53 -6.47 0.56
C VAL A 161 -3.45 -5.61 1.41
N TYR A 162 -4.62 -5.28 0.87
CA TYR A 162 -5.61 -4.41 1.45
C TYR A 162 -6.96 -5.12 1.46
N ARG A 163 -7.62 -5.16 2.63
CA ARG A 163 -9.03 -5.55 2.73
C ARG A 163 -9.88 -4.29 2.64
N ILE A 164 -10.57 -4.11 1.53
CA ILE A 164 -11.36 -2.90 1.22
C ILE A 164 -12.85 -3.24 1.15
N ASP A 165 -13.68 -2.22 1.05
CA ASP A 165 -15.08 -2.42 0.70
C ASP A 165 -15.19 -2.88 -0.79
N PRO A 166 -16.00 -3.91 -1.11
CA PRO A 166 -16.11 -4.41 -2.48
C PRO A 166 -16.52 -3.35 -3.52
N ALA A 167 -17.33 -2.35 -3.15
CA ALA A 167 -17.70 -1.27 -4.06
C ALA A 167 -16.49 -0.37 -4.36
N GLN A 168 -15.66 -0.06 -3.36
CA GLN A 168 -14.40 0.67 -3.57
C GLN A 168 -13.43 -0.13 -4.45
N GLY A 169 -13.39 -1.45 -4.32
CA GLY A 169 -12.53 -2.31 -5.12
C GLY A 169 -12.81 -2.26 -6.62
N ARG A 170 -14.08 -2.16 -7.02
CA ARG A 170 -14.46 -2.00 -8.44
C ARG A 170 -14.09 -0.60 -8.96
N LEU A 171 -14.30 0.43 -8.15
CA LEU A 171 -13.96 1.81 -8.52
C LEU A 171 -12.45 1.99 -8.69
N LEU A 172 -11.64 1.29 -7.88
CA LEU A 172 -10.18 1.34 -7.94
C LEU A 172 -9.64 1.08 -9.36
N PHE A 173 -10.11 0.03 -10.05
CA PHE A 173 -9.62 -0.31 -11.38
C PHE A 173 -10.03 0.72 -12.43
N GLY A 174 -11.23 1.30 -12.30
CA GLY A 174 -11.65 2.45 -13.11
C GLY A 174 -10.74 3.66 -12.90
N THR A 175 -10.39 3.96 -11.65
CA THR A 175 -9.46 5.06 -11.32
C THR A 175 -8.04 4.79 -11.85
N VAL A 176 -7.53 3.56 -11.73
CA VAL A 176 -6.23 3.18 -12.30
C VAL A 176 -6.23 3.34 -13.82
N ALA A 177 -7.32 2.98 -14.50
CA ALA A 177 -7.44 3.19 -15.94
C ALA A 177 -7.40 4.68 -16.31
N LEU A 178 -8.16 5.52 -15.60
CA LEU A 178 -8.14 6.98 -15.81
C LEU A 178 -6.76 7.59 -15.56
N LEU A 179 -6.07 7.16 -14.50
CA LEU A 179 -4.70 7.60 -14.20
C LEU A 179 -3.75 7.23 -15.34
N LEU A 180 -3.77 5.97 -15.79
CA LEU A 180 -2.93 5.50 -16.90
C LEU A 180 -3.17 6.28 -18.19
N ASP A 181 -4.43 6.61 -18.50
CA ASP A 181 -4.77 7.33 -19.73
C ASP A 181 -4.32 8.80 -19.64
N ALA A 182 -4.54 9.46 -18.51
CA ALA A 182 -4.14 10.86 -18.30
C ALA A 182 -2.63 11.05 -18.15
N CYS A 183 -1.95 10.04 -17.62
CA CYS A 183 -0.52 10.06 -17.29
C CYS A 183 0.32 9.17 -18.17
N ALA A 184 -0.16 8.77 -19.37
CA ALA A 184 0.60 7.92 -20.28
C ALA A 184 2.02 8.45 -20.54
N ARG A 185 2.19 9.78 -20.52
CA ARG A 185 3.48 10.47 -20.47
C ARG A 185 3.40 11.65 -19.51
N TRP A 186 4.43 11.80 -18.68
CA TRP A 186 4.56 12.93 -17.75
C TRP A 186 6.02 13.36 -17.65
N GLU A 187 6.26 14.65 -17.45
CA GLU A 187 7.59 15.22 -17.34
C GLU A 187 7.74 15.88 -15.99
N ILE A 188 8.82 15.54 -15.30
CA ILE A 188 9.15 16.11 -13.99
C ILE A 188 10.41 16.94 -14.15
N SER A 189 10.32 18.22 -13.85
CA SER A 189 11.49 19.09 -13.73
C SER A 189 12.21 18.86 -12.41
N GLY A 190 13.54 18.87 -12.44
CA GLY A 190 14.38 18.68 -11.27
C GLY A 190 15.74 19.34 -11.45
N SER A 191 16.71 18.88 -10.67
CA SER A 191 18.11 19.30 -10.75
C SER A 191 19.03 18.09 -10.67
N GLY A 192 20.10 18.08 -11.47
CA GLY A 192 21.13 17.04 -11.45
C GLY A 192 22.53 17.62 -11.50
N GLN A 193 23.55 16.77 -11.37
CA GLN A 193 24.96 17.18 -11.45
C GLN A 193 25.54 16.89 -12.84
N LEU A 194 26.11 17.88 -13.50
CA LEU A 194 26.82 17.73 -14.77
C LEU A 194 28.09 18.58 -14.76
N GLY A 195 29.25 17.97 -14.99
CA GLY A 195 30.54 18.68 -14.98
C GLY A 195 30.88 19.34 -13.63
N GLY A 196 30.42 18.77 -12.52
CA GLY A 196 30.64 19.31 -11.17
C GLY A 196 29.73 20.49 -10.78
N GLY A 197 28.78 20.87 -11.65
CA GLY A 197 27.77 21.89 -11.37
C GLY A 197 26.36 21.32 -11.31
N THR A 198 25.49 22.00 -10.56
CA THR A 198 24.05 21.69 -10.53
C THR A 198 23.38 22.31 -11.75
N VAL A 199 22.69 21.49 -12.54
CA VAL A 199 21.97 21.92 -13.75
C VAL A 199 20.48 21.54 -13.64
N PRO A 200 19.56 22.36 -14.16
CA PRO A 200 18.15 21.98 -14.26
C PRO A 200 17.98 20.80 -15.22
N THR A 201 17.13 19.86 -14.85
CA THR A 201 16.87 18.64 -15.62
C THR A 201 15.38 18.43 -15.84
N VAL A 202 15.05 17.65 -16.86
CA VAL A 202 13.72 17.09 -17.08
C VAL A 202 13.85 15.58 -17.19
N THR A 203 12.98 14.87 -16.47
CA THR A 203 12.84 13.42 -16.53
C THR A 203 11.48 13.10 -17.12
N GLN A 204 11.46 12.32 -18.22
CA GLN A 204 10.21 11.85 -18.80
C GLN A 204 9.85 10.49 -18.20
N HIS A 205 8.61 10.36 -17.74
CA HIS A 205 8.01 9.13 -17.25
C HIS A 205 6.95 8.66 -18.24
N ARG A 206 6.86 7.35 -18.43
CA ARG A 206 5.88 6.69 -19.30
C ARG A 206 5.28 5.49 -18.59
N TRP A 207 3.96 5.39 -18.64
CA TRP A 207 3.24 4.23 -18.11
C TRP A 207 2.53 3.50 -19.25
N GLU A 208 2.57 2.18 -19.19
CA GLU A 208 1.91 1.31 -20.16
C GLU A 208 1.07 0.26 -19.45
N ARG A 209 -0.17 0.13 -19.89
CA ARG A 209 -1.02 -1.00 -19.52
C ARG A 209 -0.54 -2.23 -20.31
N SER A 210 0.17 -3.13 -19.65
CA SER A 210 0.82 -4.26 -20.31
C SER A 210 -0.11 -5.46 -20.51
N VAL A 211 -0.90 -5.80 -19.48
CA VAL A 211 -1.92 -6.86 -19.53
C VAL A 211 -3.03 -6.59 -18.52
N THR A 212 -4.24 -7.08 -18.79
CA THR A 212 -5.38 -7.04 -17.88
C THR A 212 -6.08 -8.39 -17.79
N GLY A 213 -6.78 -8.66 -16.70
CA GLY A 213 -7.66 -9.84 -16.57
C GLY A 213 -6.92 -11.18 -16.55
N PHE A 214 -5.67 -11.19 -16.09
CA PHE A 214 -4.83 -12.38 -16.06
C PHE A 214 -4.90 -13.18 -14.75
N ALA A 215 -5.54 -12.63 -13.70
CA ALA A 215 -5.66 -13.23 -12.37
C ALA A 215 -6.81 -12.62 -11.57
N GLY A 216 -7.39 -13.40 -10.66
CA GLY A 216 -8.45 -12.93 -9.75
C GLY A 216 -9.73 -12.50 -10.46
N ASP A 217 -10.50 -11.64 -9.80
CA ASP A 217 -11.71 -11.03 -10.38
C ASP A 217 -11.34 -9.94 -11.39
N GLU A 218 -10.33 -9.13 -11.04
CA GLU A 218 -9.78 -8.07 -11.87
C GLU A 218 -8.27 -8.01 -11.64
N SER A 219 -7.52 -7.80 -12.72
CA SER A 219 -6.08 -7.54 -12.60
C SER A 219 -5.57 -6.63 -13.71
N VAL A 220 -4.51 -5.90 -13.40
CA VAL A 220 -3.76 -5.08 -14.35
C VAL A 220 -2.27 -5.14 -14.02
N LEU A 221 -1.44 -5.27 -15.05
CA LEU A 221 0.00 -5.11 -15.00
C LEU A 221 0.36 -3.77 -15.64
N LEU A 222 0.95 -2.89 -14.84
CA LEU A 222 1.49 -1.61 -15.25
C LEU A 222 2.99 -1.76 -15.46
N ARG A 223 3.50 -1.16 -16.53
CA ARG A 223 4.92 -0.99 -16.77
C ARG A 223 5.24 0.50 -16.67
N HIS A 224 6.14 0.86 -15.77
CA HIS A 224 6.64 2.22 -15.60
C HIS A 224 8.06 2.30 -16.15
N VAL A 225 8.24 3.17 -17.14
CA VAL A 225 9.54 3.49 -17.73
C VAL A 225 9.85 4.95 -17.39
N SER A 226 10.88 5.16 -16.58
CA SER A 226 11.51 6.47 -16.51
C SER A 226 12.53 6.58 -17.65
N LEU A 227 12.76 7.76 -18.22
CA LEU A 227 13.87 8.00 -19.13
C LEU A 227 15.00 8.70 -18.38
N ALA A 228 16.24 8.56 -18.87
CA ALA A 228 17.38 9.23 -18.25
C ALA A 228 17.13 10.75 -18.19
N PRO A 229 17.38 11.41 -17.05
CA PRO A 229 17.22 12.85 -16.94
C PRO A 229 18.08 13.58 -17.98
N VAL A 230 17.48 14.54 -18.68
CA VAL A 230 18.16 15.40 -19.66
C VAL A 230 18.33 16.81 -19.09
N SER A 231 19.50 17.39 -19.31
CA SER A 231 19.76 18.80 -19.00
C SER A 231 18.88 19.70 -19.87
N VAL A 232 18.20 20.67 -19.25
CA VAL A 232 17.36 21.65 -19.97
C VAL A 232 18.22 22.60 -20.82
N ALA A 233 19.46 22.84 -20.42
CA ALA A 233 20.33 23.82 -21.07
C ALA A 233 20.88 23.35 -22.42
N ASP A 234 21.18 22.05 -22.54
CA ASP A 234 21.92 21.51 -23.68
C ASP A 234 21.44 20.11 -24.14
N GLY A 235 20.38 19.57 -23.52
CA GLY A 235 19.81 18.27 -23.89
C GLY A 235 20.69 17.07 -23.54
N ARG A 236 21.82 17.26 -22.86
CA ARG A 236 22.71 16.15 -22.50
C ARG A 236 22.05 15.26 -21.44
N THR A 237 22.07 13.95 -21.65
CA THR A 237 21.64 12.95 -20.66
C THR A 237 22.66 12.86 -19.52
N LEU A 238 22.21 12.94 -18.27
CA LEU A 238 23.13 13.05 -17.12
C LEU A 238 23.79 11.74 -16.70
N ALA A 239 23.12 10.59 -16.75
CA ALA A 239 23.68 9.22 -16.59
C ALA A 239 22.55 8.17 -16.57
N GLU A 240 22.99 6.89 -16.69
CA GLU A 240 22.32 5.58 -16.64
C GLU A 240 20.88 5.45 -17.16
N LEU A 241 20.64 4.38 -17.94
CA LEU A 241 19.29 3.92 -18.24
C LEU A 241 18.58 3.64 -16.92
N PRO A 242 17.54 4.42 -16.56
CA PRO A 242 16.83 4.22 -15.30
C PRO A 242 16.11 2.86 -15.31
N PRO A 243 15.82 2.31 -14.12
CA PRO A 243 15.16 1.03 -14.02
C PRO A 243 13.77 1.08 -14.66
N VAL A 244 13.38 -0.03 -15.27
CA VAL A 244 11.99 -0.30 -15.62
C VAL A 244 11.36 -0.99 -14.41
N GLU A 245 10.24 -0.45 -13.96
CA GLU A 245 9.47 -0.99 -12.85
C GLU A 245 8.15 -1.56 -13.35
N ALA A 246 7.65 -2.58 -12.65
CA ALA A 246 6.34 -3.15 -12.91
C ALA A 246 5.53 -3.17 -11.62
N THR A 247 4.26 -2.79 -11.78
CA THR A 247 3.28 -2.83 -10.71
C THR A 247 2.12 -3.71 -11.15
N MET A 248 1.76 -4.71 -10.35
CA MET A 248 0.57 -5.52 -10.54
C MET A 248 -0.47 -5.12 -9.51
N VAL A 249 -1.69 -4.90 -9.96
CA VAL A 249 -2.85 -4.76 -9.08
C VAL A 249 -3.78 -5.93 -9.36
N VAL A 250 -4.13 -6.70 -8.33
CA VAL A 250 -5.00 -7.88 -8.44
C VAL A 250 -6.07 -7.81 -7.35
N ARG A 251 -7.33 -8.01 -7.74
CA ARG A 251 -8.47 -8.07 -6.83
C ARG A 251 -9.04 -9.49 -6.77
N VAL A 252 -9.36 -9.94 -5.56
CA VAL A 252 -10.08 -11.21 -5.30
C VAL A 252 -11.07 -10.95 -4.17
N GLY A 253 -12.37 -10.93 -4.48
CA GLY A 253 -13.42 -10.59 -3.53
C GLY A 253 -13.21 -9.18 -2.96
N ASP A 254 -13.06 -9.11 -1.63
CA ASP A 254 -12.83 -7.89 -0.85
C ASP A 254 -11.34 -7.58 -0.60
N LEU A 255 -10.42 -8.38 -1.18
CA LEU A 255 -8.98 -8.16 -1.10
C LEU A 255 -8.44 -7.57 -2.40
N VAL A 256 -7.57 -6.59 -2.26
CA VAL A 256 -6.72 -6.07 -3.34
C VAL A 256 -5.28 -6.24 -2.93
N THR A 257 -4.44 -6.74 -3.84
CA THR A 257 -2.99 -6.71 -3.67
C THR A 257 -2.35 -5.82 -4.73
N VAL A 258 -1.35 -5.04 -4.29
CA VAL A 258 -0.45 -4.28 -5.14
C VAL A 258 0.93 -4.87 -4.99
N ILE A 259 1.53 -5.32 -6.09
CA ILE A 259 2.86 -5.91 -6.12
C ILE A 259 3.76 -5.03 -6.98
N THR A 260 4.75 -4.40 -6.38
CA THR A 260 5.73 -3.54 -7.06
C THR A 260 7.08 -4.24 -7.10
N THR A 261 7.67 -4.37 -8.28
CA THR A 261 9.02 -4.92 -8.43
C THR A 261 10.07 -3.88 -8.04
N GLY A 262 11.12 -4.30 -7.35
CA GLY A 262 12.26 -3.42 -7.11
C GLY A 262 13.07 -3.12 -8.38
N PRO A 263 14.00 -2.16 -8.31
CA PRO A 263 14.85 -1.80 -9.44
C PRO A 263 15.65 -3.01 -9.92
N ASP A 264 15.89 -3.08 -11.23
CA ASP A 264 16.65 -4.16 -11.88
C ASP A 264 16.10 -5.57 -11.67
N THR A 265 14.82 -5.70 -11.29
CA THR A 265 14.15 -7.00 -11.13
C THR A 265 13.53 -7.48 -12.44
N LEU A 266 13.25 -6.57 -13.37
CA LEU A 266 12.68 -6.91 -14.66
C LEU A 266 13.76 -7.27 -15.67
N GLN A 267 13.48 -8.32 -16.45
CA GLN A 267 14.26 -8.62 -17.63
C GLN A 267 13.80 -7.66 -18.75
N ALA A 268 14.49 -6.54 -18.91
CA ALA A 268 14.21 -5.59 -19.99
C ALA A 268 14.70 -6.16 -21.34
N ASP A 269 13.76 -6.53 -22.22
CA ASP A 269 13.89 -6.95 -23.64
C ASP A 269 15.31 -6.96 -24.24
N GLY A 270 16.20 -7.82 -23.71
CA GLY A 270 17.57 -8.00 -24.19
C GLY A 270 18.57 -6.87 -23.89
N ILE A 271 18.20 -5.80 -23.17
CA ILE A 271 19.11 -4.65 -22.90
C ILE A 271 20.12 -4.98 -21.79
N ARG A 272 19.72 -5.75 -20.79
CA ARG A 272 20.63 -6.24 -19.73
C ARG A 272 20.54 -7.76 -19.61
N PRO A 273 21.60 -8.51 -19.95
CA PRO A 273 21.67 -9.93 -19.62
C PRO A 273 21.76 -10.08 -18.10
N GLY A 274 20.79 -10.75 -17.50
CA GLY A 274 20.75 -10.99 -16.06
C GLY A 274 19.51 -11.79 -15.62
N PRO A 275 19.53 -12.35 -14.40
CA PRO A 275 18.36 -12.99 -13.81
C PRO A 275 17.31 -11.91 -13.48
N GLY A 276 16.24 -11.88 -14.27
CA GLY A 276 15.11 -10.99 -14.07
C GLY A 276 13.79 -11.70 -14.27
N LEU A 277 12.69 -11.07 -13.86
CA LEU A 277 11.35 -11.54 -14.12
C LEU A 277 10.92 -11.10 -15.52
N SER A 278 10.55 -12.06 -16.36
CA SER A 278 9.86 -11.80 -17.61
C SER A 278 8.40 -11.41 -17.36
N ARG A 279 7.72 -10.88 -18.38
CA ARG A 279 6.26 -10.66 -18.32
C ARG A 279 5.50 -11.93 -17.93
N ALA A 280 5.87 -13.09 -18.48
CA ALA A 280 5.23 -14.36 -18.16
C ALA A 280 5.43 -14.76 -16.69
N ASP A 281 6.59 -14.43 -16.11
CA ASP A 281 6.86 -14.64 -14.68
C ASP A 281 5.99 -13.72 -13.82
N LEU A 282 5.82 -12.45 -14.19
CA LEU A 282 4.94 -11.52 -13.48
C LEU A 282 3.47 -11.97 -13.53
N GLU A 283 2.97 -12.35 -14.70
CA GLU A 283 1.61 -12.87 -14.83
C GLU A 283 1.40 -14.14 -13.99
N LYS A 284 2.41 -15.03 -13.95
CA LYS A 284 2.38 -16.21 -13.08
C LYS A 284 2.38 -15.81 -11.60
N LEU A 285 3.20 -14.83 -11.22
CA LEU A 285 3.29 -14.34 -9.86
C LEU A 285 1.94 -13.75 -9.40
N GLY A 286 1.28 -12.95 -10.24
CA GLY A 286 -0.04 -12.40 -9.90
C GLY A 286 -1.15 -13.47 -9.86
N ARG A 287 -1.06 -14.54 -10.68
CA ARG A 287 -1.94 -15.72 -10.51
C ARG A 287 -1.71 -16.44 -9.19
N THR A 288 -0.44 -16.62 -8.78
CA THR A 288 -0.11 -17.18 -7.47
C THR A 288 -0.63 -16.31 -6.34
N ALA A 289 -0.47 -14.98 -6.44
CA ALA A 289 -1.02 -14.04 -5.47
C ALA A 289 -2.55 -14.16 -5.38
N ALA A 290 -3.26 -14.19 -6.51
CA ALA A 290 -4.71 -14.36 -6.53
C ALA A 290 -5.15 -15.67 -5.84
N GLY A 291 -4.47 -16.78 -6.12
CA GLY A 291 -4.74 -18.07 -5.47
C GLY A 291 -4.56 -18.03 -3.95
N ARG A 292 -3.56 -17.29 -3.45
CA ARG A 292 -3.35 -17.07 -2.02
C ARG A 292 -4.42 -16.17 -1.40
N LEU A 293 -4.78 -15.08 -2.09
CA LEU A 293 -5.85 -14.18 -1.63
C LEU A 293 -7.19 -14.89 -1.54
N CYS A 294 -7.49 -15.81 -2.46
CA CYS A 294 -8.75 -16.55 -2.52
C CYS A 294 -9.13 -17.21 -1.19
N VAL A 295 -8.16 -17.80 -0.49
CA VAL A 295 -8.37 -18.45 0.82
C VAL A 295 -8.76 -17.45 1.91
N ALA A 296 -8.31 -16.20 1.78
CA ALA A 296 -8.55 -15.12 2.74
C ALA A 296 -9.69 -14.16 2.34
N ALA A 297 -10.19 -14.25 1.11
CA ALA A 297 -11.25 -13.39 0.59
C ALA A 297 -12.60 -13.67 1.28
N ASN A 298 -13.48 -12.67 1.27
CA ASN A 298 -14.86 -12.80 1.73
C ASN A 298 -15.85 -12.28 0.65
N PRO A 299 -16.67 -13.16 0.04
CA PRO A 299 -16.67 -14.62 0.22
C PRO A 299 -15.37 -15.24 -0.27
N ARG A 300 -15.05 -16.43 0.26
CA ARG A 300 -13.97 -17.25 -0.30
C ARG A 300 -14.38 -17.72 -1.69
N CYS A 301 -13.38 -17.94 -2.54
CA CYS A 301 -13.51 -18.86 -3.65
C CYS A 301 -13.13 -20.29 -3.18
#